data_AF-A0A8J4UQD3-F1
#
_entry.id   AF-A0A8J4UQD3-F1
#
_cell.length_a   1.000
_cell.length_b   1.000
_cell.length_c   1.000
_cell.angle_alpha   90.00
_cell.angle_beta   90.00
_cell.angle_gamma   90.00
#
_symmetry.space_group_name_H-M   'P 1'
#
loop_
_entity.id
_entity.type
_entity.pdbx_description
1 polymer ?
#
loop_
_entity_poly.entity_id
_entity_poly.type
_entity_poly.pdbx_seq_one_letter_code
_entity_poly.pdbx_strand_id
1 'polypeptide(L)'
;MRDGLTNEELSALYSAVYLPLDVPVQVFKAITAACENKVLALKAEETYAIEGKTPIDQLSFLLSGRIRVSLEGQFLHYIFPHQFLDSPEWESLRPTEEGNFQ
;
A
#
# COMPACT_ATOMS: atom_id res chain seq x y z
N MET A 1 -3.20 12.78 -7.56
CA MET A 1 -2.01 12.48 -6.73
C MET A 1 -1.66 13.71 -5.93
N ARG A 2 -1.34 13.54 -4.64
CA ARG A 2 -0.77 14.60 -3.80
C ARG A 2 0.71 14.29 -3.61
N ASP A 3 1.54 15.33 -3.65
CA ASP A 3 2.94 15.24 -3.22
C ASP A 3 2.99 14.94 -1.73
N GLY A 4 3.23 13.68 -1.38
CA GLY A 4 3.63 13.31 -0.05
C GLY A 4 2.57 13.22 1.02
N LEU A 5 2.86 12.35 1.98
CA LEU A 5 2.42 12.53 3.35
C LEU A 5 3.17 13.72 3.97
N THR A 6 2.45 14.50 4.75
CA THR A 6 3.05 15.50 5.64
C THR A 6 3.88 14.84 6.73
N ASN A 7 4.80 15.59 7.36
CA ASN A 7 5.56 15.10 8.51
C ASN A 7 4.66 14.63 9.66
N GLU A 8 3.50 15.27 9.84
CA GLU A 8 2.51 14.89 10.86
C GLU A 8 1.88 13.53 10.55
N GLU A 9 1.48 13.31 9.30
CA GLU A 9 0.93 12.02 8.83
C GLU A 9 1.97 10.90 8.89
N LEU A 10 3.23 11.19 8.55
CA LEU A 10 4.33 10.24 8.68
C LEU A 10 4.60 9.87 10.14
N SER A 11 4.59 10.85 11.03
CA SER A 11 4.78 10.63 12.48
C SER A 11 3.64 9.81 13.08
N ALA A 12 2.40 10.10 12.67
CA ALA A 12 1.22 9.34 13.08
C ALA A 12 1.29 7.89 12.58
N LEU A 13 1.66 7.69 11.31
CA LEU A 13 1.86 6.36 10.72
C LEU A 13 2.96 5.57 11.44
N TYR A 14 4.11 6.21 11.69
CA TYR A 14 5.20 5.58 12.42
C TYR A 14 4.74 5.13 13.80
N SER A 15 4.07 6.00 14.55
CA SER A 15 3.60 5.71 15.91
C SER A 15 2.53 4.63 15.96
N ALA A 16 1.66 4.56 14.94
CA ALA A 16 0.54 3.61 14.89
C ALA A 16 0.95 2.21 14.41
N VAL A 17 1.91 2.11 13.50
CA VAL A 17 2.22 0.86 12.79
C VAL A 17 3.64 0.38 13.06
N TYR A 18 4.63 1.26 12.93
CA TYR A 18 6.05 0.89 12.94
C TYR A 18 6.65 0.85 14.33
N LEU A 19 6.20 1.74 15.23
CA LEU A 19 6.62 1.79 16.62
C LEU A 19 6.19 0.52 17.40
N PRO A 20 4.96 -0.02 17.27
CA PRO A 20 4.59 -1.29 17.90
C PRO A 20 5.37 -2.49 17.36
N LEU A 21 5.92 -2.39 16.16
CA LEU A 21 6.76 -3.41 15.52
C LEU A 21 8.25 -3.24 15.84
N ASP A 22 8.60 -2.29 16.71
CA ASP A 22 9.98 -1.95 17.09
C ASP A 22 10.88 -1.62 15.88
N VAL A 23 10.28 -1.03 14.84
CA VAL A 23 11.01 -0.64 13.63
C VAL A 23 11.74 0.68 13.90
N PRO A 24 13.07 0.75 13.71
CA PRO A 24 13.81 1.99 13.92
C PRO A 24 13.36 3.10 12.97
N VAL A 25 13.30 4.34 13.46
CA VAL A 25 12.91 5.52 12.65
C VAL A 25 13.74 5.69 11.37
N GLN A 26 15.00 5.26 11.38
CA GLN A 26 15.88 5.31 10.20
C GLN A 26 15.41 4.36 9.10
N VAL A 27 14.92 3.17 9.48
CA VAL A 27 14.36 2.18 8.56
C VAL A 27 13.04 2.71 8.00
N PHE A 28 12.17 3.26 8.86
CA PHE A 28 10.93 3.90 8.41
C PHE A 28 11.20 5.02 7.39
N LYS A 29 12.19 5.89 7.66
CA LYS A 29 12.60 6.93 6.73
C LYS A 29 13.07 6.36 5.39
N ALA A 30 13.86 5.29 5.41
CA ALA A 30 14.30 4.61 4.19
C ALA A 30 13.12 4.03 3.39
N ILE A 31 12.15 3.40 4.07
CA ILE A 31 10.93 2.89 3.43
C ILE A 31 10.14 4.03 2.79
N THR A 32 9.87 5.11 3.53
CA THR A 32 9.09 6.25 3.02
C THR A 32 9.79 6.96 1.84
N ALA A 33 11.12 6.98 1.84
CA ALA A 33 11.92 7.50 0.73
C ALA A 33 11.84 6.58 -0.51
N ALA A 34 11.87 5.25 -0.31
CA ALA A 34 11.73 4.28 -1.38
C ALA A 34 10.33 4.31 -2.03
N CYS A 35 9.29 4.64 -1.27
CA CYS A 35 7.92 4.82 -1.78
C CYS A 35 7.72 6.13 -2.59
N GLU A 36 8.79 6.89 -2.84
CA GLU A 36 8.75 8.22 -3.48
C GLU A 36 7.76 9.21 -2.84
N ASN A 37 7.31 8.93 -1.61
CA ASN A 37 6.24 9.64 -0.92
C ASN A 37 5.00 9.90 -1.83
N LYS A 38 4.62 8.95 -2.69
CA LYS A 38 3.43 9.13 -3.54
C LYS A 38 2.16 8.76 -2.77
N VAL A 39 1.25 9.72 -2.60
CA VAL A 39 -0.05 9.48 -1.98
C VAL A 39 -1.15 9.55 -3.03
N LEU A 40 -1.86 8.43 -3.18
CA LEU A 40 -3.05 8.33 -4.01
C LEU A 40 -4.30 8.49 -3.13
N ALA A 41 -5.09 9.52 -3.42
CA ALA A 41 -6.41 9.68 -2.84
C ALA A 41 -7.44 9.06 -3.78
N LEU A 42 -8.22 8.10 -3.26
CA LEU A 42 -9.33 7.48 -3.95
C LEU A 42 -10.64 8.03 -3.40
N LYS A 43 -11.56 8.39 -4.30
CA LYS A 43 -12.93 8.78 -3.98
C LYS A 43 -13.78 7.55 -3.71
N ALA A 44 -14.93 7.77 -3.09
CA ALA A 44 -15.95 6.75 -3.01
C ALA A 44 -16.29 6.24 -4.41
N GLU A 45 -16.40 4.92 -4.56
CA GLU A 45 -16.68 4.21 -5.83
C GLU A 45 -15.55 4.19 -6.86
N GLU A 46 -14.39 4.84 -6.60
CA GLU A 46 -13.20 4.64 -7.42
C GLU A 46 -12.60 3.25 -7.18
N THR A 47 -12.18 2.61 -8.27
CA THR A 47 -11.55 1.28 -8.21
C THR A 47 -10.04 1.44 -8.20
N TYR A 48 -9.40 0.88 -7.18
CA TYR A 48 -7.95 0.89 -7.04
C TYR A 48 -7.27 -0.09 -8.02
N ALA A 49 -7.68 -1.35 -7.98
CA ALA A 49 -7.16 -2.41 -8.85
C ALA A 49 -8.29 -3.29 -9.40
N ILE A 50 -8.11 -3.76 -10.63
CA ILE A 50 -8.99 -4.75 -11.26
C ILE A 50 -8.12 -5.89 -11.79
N GLU A 51 -8.46 -7.12 -11.41
CA GLU A 51 -7.78 -8.33 -11.88
C GLU A 51 -7.70 -8.35 -13.42
N GLY A 52 -6.49 -8.63 -13.93
CA GLY A 52 -6.23 -8.69 -15.37
C GLY A 52 -6.24 -7.35 -16.12
N LYS A 53 -6.49 -6.21 -15.44
CA LYS A 53 -6.42 -4.87 -16.03
C LYS A 53 -5.36 -3.98 -15.38
N THR A 54 -5.27 -4.00 -14.06
CA THR A 54 -4.28 -3.22 -13.33
C THR A 54 -2.98 -4.04 -13.25
N PRO A 55 -1.85 -3.53 -13.75
CA PRO A 55 -0.57 -4.21 -13.59
C PRO A 55 -0.17 -4.25 -12.11
N ILE A 56 0.45 -5.35 -11.69
CA ILE A 56 0.98 -5.51 -10.33
C ILE A 56 2.43 -5.02 -10.37
N ASP A 57 2.62 -3.69 -10.38
CA ASP A 57 3.94 -3.05 -10.48
C ASP A 57 4.36 -2.33 -9.20
N GLN A 58 3.45 -2.23 -8.23
CA GLN A 58 3.68 -1.53 -6.97
C GLN A 58 2.90 -2.16 -5.82
N LEU A 59 3.49 -2.11 -4.63
CA LEU A 59 2.84 -2.48 -3.38
C LEU A 59 2.28 -1.20 -2.72
N SER A 60 0.96 -1.13 -2.58
CA SER A 60 0.30 0.03 -1.94
C SER A 60 -0.08 -0.26 -0.49
N PHE A 61 -0.06 0.78 0.34
CA PHE A 61 -0.40 0.69 1.76
C PHE A 61 -1.57 1.62 2.08
N LEU A 62 -2.64 1.08 2.67
CA LEU A 62 -3.84 1.86 2.96
C LEU A 62 -3.64 2.74 4.19
N LEU A 63 -3.55 4.05 4.00
CA LEU A 63 -3.33 5.01 5.09
C LEU A 63 -4.61 5.34 5.88
N SER A 64 -5.75 5.44 5.20
CA SER A 64 -7.03 5.80 5.82
C SER A 64 -8.22 5.28 5.01
N GLY A 65 -9.39 5.24 5.65
CA GLY A 65 -10.62 4.75 5.02
C GLY A 65 -10.74 3.24 5.03
N ARG A 66 -11.43 2.68 4.03
CA ARG A 66 -11.56 1.23 3.82
C ARG A 66 -11.74 0.94 2.34
N ILE A 67 -11.15 -0.14 1.86
CA ILE A 67 -11.34 -0.60 0.48
C ILE A 67 -12.22 -1.84 0.48
N ARG A 68 -13.21 -1.86 -0.41
CA ARG A 68 -14.08 -3.02 -0.63
C ARG A 68 -13.43 -3.93 -1.66
N VAL A 69 -13.18 -5.18 -1.29
CA VAL A 69 -12.72 -6.20 -2.23
C VAL A 69 -13.93 -7.00 -2.71
N SER A 70 -14.02 -7.21 -4.02
CA SER A 70 -15.06 -8.03 -4.64
C SER A 70 -14.52 -8.83 -5.80
N LEU A 71 -14.97 -10.08 -5.93
CA LEU A 71 -14.68 -10.97 -7.05
C LEU A 71 -15.97 -11.23 -7.81
N GLU A 72 -15.98 -10.98 -9.12
CA GLU A 72 -17.16 -11.14 -9.99
C GLU A 72 -18.44 -10.43 -9.44
N GLY A 73 -18.25 -9.29 -8.76
CA GLY A 73 -19.33 -8.52 -8.14
C GLY A 73 -19.74 -8.99 -6.74
N GLN A 74 -19.31 -10.17 -6.31
CA GLN A 74 -19.52 -10.68 -4.96
C GLN A 74 -18.55 -10.02 -3.98
N PHE A 75 -19.08 -9.49 -2.87
CA PHE A 75 -18.24 -8.95 -1.80
C PHE A 75 -17.44 -10.06 -1.11
N LEU A 76 -16.14 -9.83 -0.94
CA LEU A 76 -15.27 -10.74 -0.20
C LEU A 76 -15.01 -10.22 1.22
N HIS A 77 -14.29 -9.12 1.33
CA HIS A 77 -13.94 -8.51 2.61
C HIS A 77 -13.57 -7.03 2.43
N TYR A 78 -13.40 -6.33 3.56
CA TYR A 78 -12.82 -4.99 3.57
C TYR A 78 -11.34 -5.06 3.92
N ILE A 79 -10.54 -4.24 3.24
CA ILE A 79 -9.19 -3.91 3.66
C ILE A 79 -9.27 -2.65 4.52
N PHE A 80 -8.67 -2.73 5.70
CA PHE A 80 -8.69 -1.69 6.72
C PHE A 80 -7.41 -0.86 6.69
N PRO A 81 -7.40 0.32 7.34
CA PRO A 81 -6.18 1.12 7.45
C PRO A 81 -5.03 0.30 8.01
N HIS A 82 -3.84 0.63 7.56
CA HIS A 82 -2.57 -0.02 7.91
C HIS A 82 -2.37 -1.43 7.34
N GLN A 83 -3.14 -1.80 6.32
CA GLN A 83 -2.97 -3.04 5.58
C GLN A 83 -2.48 -2.77 4.16
N PHE A 84 -1.72 -3.72 3.62
CA PHE A 84 -1.26 -3.67 2.24
C PHE A 84 -2.38 -4.07 1.27
N LEU A 85 -2.43 -3.36 0.15
CA LEU A 85 -3.22 -3.69 -1.03
C LEU A 85 -2.37 -4.54 -1.97
N ASP A 86 -2.99 -5.49 -2.68
CA ASP A 86 -2.33 -6.38 -3.66
C ASP A 86 -1.14 -7.17 -3.10
N SER A 87 -1.10 -7.44 -1.77
CA SER A 87 -0.01 -8.20 -1.16
C SER A 87 0.12 -9.63 -1.68
N PRO A 88 -0.95 -10.42 -1.88
CA PRO A 88 -0.82 -11.78 -2.44
C PRO A 88 -0.32 -11.78 -3.88
N GLU A 89 -0.81 -10.85 -4.69
CA GLU A 89 -0.41 -10.68 -6.08
C GLU A 89 1.06 -10.24 -6.18
N TRP A 90 1.49 -9.30 -5.33
CA TRP A 90 2.88 -8.83 -5.25
C TRP A 90 3.83 -9.94 -4.77
N GLU A 91 3.47 -10.70 -3.74
CA GLU A 91 4.28 -11.82 -3.24
C GLU A 91 4.38 -12.97 -4.27
N SER A 92 3.37 -13.11 -5.12
CA SER A 92 3.36 -14.10 -6.21
C SER A 92 4.30 -13.72 -7.36
N LEU A 93 4.68 -12.44 -7.47
CA LEU A 93 5.78 -11.99 -8.33
C LEU A 93 7.09 -12.45 -7.69
N ARG A 94 7.44 -13.72 -7.90
CA ARG A 94 8.75 -14.22 -7.51
C ARG A 94 9.81 -13.34 -8.19
N PRO A 95 10.77 -12.77 -7.44
CA PRO A 95 11.91 -12.15 -8.07
C PRO A 95 12.61 -13.24 -8.89
N THR A 96 12.83 -13.01 -10.18
CA THR A 96 13.91 -13.70 -10.87
C THR A 96 15.20 -13.30 -10.16
N GLU A 97 16.22 -14.17 -10.15
CA GLU A 97 17.50 -14.00 -9.41
C GLU A 97 18.27 -12.69 -9.71
N GLU A 98 17.75 -11.84 -10.60
CA GLU A 98 18.30 -10.55 -11.02
C GLU A 98 17.50 -9.32 -10.53
N GLY A 99 16.42 -9.50 -9.75
CA GLY A 99 15.71 -8.40 -9.10
C GLY A 99 14.82 -7.54 -10.02
N ASN A 100 14.45 -8.04 -11.20
CA ASN A 100 13.47 -7.39 -12.08
C ASN A 100 12.09 -8.05 -11.94
N PHE A 101 11.06 -7.21 -11.77
CA PHE A 101 9.65 -7.61 -11.81
C PHE A 101 9.22 -7.81 -13.27
N GLN A 102 8.45 -8.88 -13.54
CA GLN A 102 8.09 -9.34 -14.88
C GLN A 102 6.78 -8.71 -15.38
#